data_AF-A0A923WY16-F1
#
_entry.id   AF-A0A923WY16-F1
#
_cell.length_a   1.000
_cell.length_b   1.000
_cell.length_c   1.000
_cell.angle_alpha   90.00
_cell.angle_beta   90.00
_cell.angle_gamma   90.00
#
_symmetry.space_group_name_H-M   'P 1'
#
loop_
_entity.id
_entity.type
_entity.pdbx_description
1 polymer ?
#
loop_
_entity_poly.entity_id
_entity_poly.type
_entity_poly.pdbx_seq_one_letter_code
_entity_poly.pdbx_strand_id
1 'polypeptide(L)'
;MVNKFLILTLLLSTWSCAEKSVQLSAEPPVVPVLIEPVKPAEPLRLKKFDYSFEEIHSAANYATVVFSRRINDQIAHKKSPKIFKCDPSDDEINVWTMQLKSLIDEQTLYVEQNILTDKKYADKFAQCETTCMCGEYAAILQNFNPSQLNKTQLFQLTDMDRKHKAMTDEQTLACAKQFKGFCGSKLHKYLKKIVQQ
;
A
#
# COMPACT_ATOMS: atom_id res chain seq x y z
N MET A 1 17.27 -66.63 23.73
CA MET A 1 18.70 -67.05 23.69
C MET A 1 19.57 -65.82 23.63
N VAL A 2 20.83 -65.92 24.06
CA VAL A 2 21.73 -64.77 24.31
C VAL A 2 22.70 -64.54 23.14
N ASN A 3 22.87 -63.28 22.73
CA ASN A 3 24.16 -62.66 22.40
C ASN A 3 23.95 -61.13 22.41
N LYS A 4 24.63 -60.35 23.27
CA LYS A 4 26.07 -60.00 23.28
C LYS A 4 26.47 -59.30 21.98
N PHE A 5 27.21 -58.20 21.94
CA PHE A 5 27.76 -57.18 22.87
C PHE A 5 28.61 -56.26 21.92
N LEU A 6 29.37 -55.29 22.45
CA LEU A 6 30.19 -54.30 21.72
C LEU A 6 29.39 -53.16 21.04
N ILE A 7 29.41 -51.90 21.49
CA ILE A 7 30.37 -51.06 22.25
C ILE A 7 31.60 -50.62 21.43
N LEU A 8 31.96 -49.32 21.57
CA LEU A 8 33.22 -48.65 21.18
C LEU A 8 33.40 -48.46 19.64
N THR A 9 33.97 -47.37 19.10
CA THR A 9 34.32 -45.98 19.54
C THR A 9 34.66 -45.21 18.24
N LEU A 10 34.27 -43.94 18.04
CA LEU A 10 35.04 -42.72 18.35
C LEU A 10 36.30 -42.47 17.47
N LEU A 11 36.47 -41.20 17.08
CA LEU A 11 37.72 -40.46 16.80
C LEU A 11 38.31 -40.36 15.37
N LEU A 12 38.53 -39.08 14.99
CA LEU A 12 39.71 -38.50 14.30
C LEU A 12 39.97 -38.97 12.83
N SER A 13 40.67 -38.24 11.96
CA SER A 13 41.47 -36.99 12.05
C SER A 13 41.45 -36.31 10.67
N THR A 14 41.23 -35.00 10.54
CA THR A 14 42.28 -33.95 10.41
C THR A 14 43.51 -34.30 9.54
N TRP A 15 43.60 -33.72 8.34
CA TRP A 15 44.75 -33.00 7.74
C TRP A 15 44.31 -32.49 6.34
N SER A 16 44.52 -31.26 5.84
CA SER A 16 45.51 -30.17 6.01
C SER A 16 46.55 -30.09 4.88
N CYS A 17 46.70 -28.88 4.32
CA CYS A 17 47.86 -28.35 3.57
C CYS A 17 48.12 -28.96 2.17
N ALA A 18 48.75 -28.30 1.17
CA ALA A 18 49.11 -26.89 0.87
C ALA A 18 49.34 -26.80 -0.69
N GLU A 19 49.78 -25.73 -1.38
CA GLU A 19 50.31 -24.38 -1.05
C GLU A 19 50.16 -23.45 -2.31
N LYS A 20 50.32 -22.12 -2.15
CA LYS A 20 50.67 -21.11 -3.20
C LYS A 20 49.64 -20.81 -4.33
N SER A 21 49.61 -19.60 -4.91
CA SER A 21 50.55 -18.46 -4.84
C SER A 21 49.87 -17.08 -4.70
N VAL A 22 50.60 -16.14 -4.11
CA VAL A 22 50.30 -14.70 -4.15
C VAL A 22 50.77 -14.12 -5.49
N GLN A 23 49.95 -13.29 -6.12
CA GLN A 23 50.45 -12.24 -7.02
C GLN A 23 49.88 -10.88 -6.64
N LEU A 24 50.73 -9.88 -6.79
CA LEU A 24 50.61 -8.53 -6.26
C LEU A 24 50.06 -7.57 -7.31
N SER A 25 49.54 -6.43 -6.85
CA SER A 25 49.60 -5.14 -7.57
C SER A 25 48.78 -4.97 -8.86
N ALA A 26 47.55 -4.45 -8.70
CA ALA A 26 47.22 -3.12 -9.24
C ALA A 26 45.97 -2.57 -8.51
N GLU A 27 46.16 -1.53 -7.70
CA GLU A 27 45.05 -0.78 -7.09
C GLU A 27 44.43 0.12 -8.17
N PRO A 28 43.11 0.05 -8.45
CA PRO A 28 42.50 0.93 -9.42
C PRO A 28 42.54 2.38 -8.90
N PRO A 29 42.86 3.38 -9.74
CA PRO A 29 42.99 4.75 -9.27
C PRO A 29 41.64 5.23 -8.71
N VAL A 30 41.66 5.63 -7.43
CA VAL A 30 40.50 6.24 -6.76
C VAL A 30 40.22 7.58 -7.44
N VAL A 31 39.30 7.57 -8.40
CA VAL A 31 38.69 8.79 -8.91
C VAL A 31 37.95 9.42 -7.73
N PRO A 32 38.27 10.67 -7.33
CA PRO A 32 37.50 11.34 -6.29
C PRO A 32 36.10 11.60 -6.86
N VAL A 33 35.13 10.79 -6.43
CA VAL A 33 33.72 11.04 -6.67
C VAL A 33 33.42 12.39 -6.02
N LEU A 34 33.23 13.41 -6.84
CA LEU A 34 32.68 14.67 -6.38
C LEU A 34 31.28 14.33 -5.86
N ILE A 35 31.12 14.29 -4.54
CA ILE A 35 29.81 14.26 -3.92
C ILE A 35 29.22 15.64 -4.17
N GLU A 36 28.53 15.81 -5.29
CA GLU A 36 27.69 16.98 -5.48
C GLU A 36 26.75 17.05 -4.27
N PRO A 37 26.70 18.20 -3.56
CA PRO A 37 25.82 18.32 -2.42
C PRO A 37 24.40 18.12 -2.93
N VAL A 38 23.76 17.02 -2.49
CA VAL A 38 22.41 16.64 -2.88
C VAL A 38 21.52 17.86 -2.68
N LYS A 39 21.14 18.48 -3.80
CA LYS A 39 20.35 19.71 -3.80
C LYS A 39 19.09 19.39 -3.00
N PRO A 40 18.77 20.14 -1.91
CA PRO A 40 17.57 19.87 -1.15
C PRO A 40 16.40 19.84 -2.12
N ALA A 41 15.69 18.72 -2.18
CA ALA A 41 14.56 18.57 -3.08
C ALA A 41 13.61 19.73 -2.80
N GLU A 42 13.40 20.59 -3.81
CA GLU A 42 12.61 21.79 -3.66
C GLU A 42 11.22 21.35 -3.17
N PRO A 43 10.74 21.85 -2.01
CA PRO A 43 9.55 21.31 -1.38
C PRO A 43 8.39 21.43 -2.37
N LEU A 44 7.91 20.28 -2.85
CA LEU A 44 6.81 20.18 -3.80
C LEU A 44 5.69 21.08 -3.32
N ARG A 45 5.44 22.19 -4.04
CA ARG A 45 4.40 23.15 -3.66
C ARG A 45 3.09 22.40 -3.59
N LEU A 46 2.61 22.15 -2.37
CA LEU A 46 1.48 21.27 -2.12
C LEU A 46 0.25 21.83 -2.83
N LYS A 47 -0.08 21.22 -3.97
CA LYS A 47 -1.29 21.47 -4.75
C LYS A 47 -2.46 21.30 -3.78
N LYS A 48 -3.29 22.32 -3.64
CA LYS A 48 -4.49 22.20 -2.81
C LYS A 48 -5.44 21.24 -3.53
N PHE A 49 -5.60 20.04 -2.98
CA PHE A 49 -6.53 19.05 -3.50
C PHE A 49 -7.98 19.49 -3.27
N ASP A 50 -8.82 19.33 -4.29
CA ASP A 50 -10.27 19.64 -4.22
C ASP A 50 -11.07 18.57 -3.45
N TYR A 51 -10.45 17.42 -3.17
CA TYR A 51 -11.02 16.24 -2.52
C TYR A 51 -10.10 15.77 -1.39
N SER A 52 -10.63 15.13 -0.35
CA SER A 52 -9.79 14.52 0.69
C SER A 52 -9.28 13.14 0.27
N PHE A 53 -8.15 12.71 0.85
CA PHE A 53 -7.57 11.39 0.62
C PHE A 53 -8.60 10.28 0.84
N GLU A 54 -9.40 10.39 1.89
CA GLU A 54 -10.44 9.43 2.22
C GLU A 54 -11.64 9.51 1.27
N GLU A 55 -11.96 10.68 0.69
CA GLU A 55 -13.01 10.81 -0.35
C GLU A 55 -12.60 10.07 -1.62
N ILE A 56 -11.34 10.21 -2.06
CA ILE A 56 -10.83 9.59 -3.28
C ILE A 56 -10.69 8.08 -3.11
N HIS A 57 -10.12 7.61 -1.99
CA HIS A 57 -10.06 6.16 -1.70
C HIS A 57 -11.44 5.54 -1.43
N SER A 58 -12.39 6.26 -0.82
CA SER A 58 -13.78 5.77 -0.70
C SER A 58 -14.43 5.59 -2.07
N ALA A 59 -14.18 6.51 -3.01
CA ALA A 59 -14.63 6.38 -4.39
C ALA A 59 -13.96 5.22 -5.13
N ALA A 60 -12.66 4.99 -4.91
CA ALA A 60 -11.91 3.88 -5.51
C ALA A 60 -12.38 2.52 -4.97
N ASN A 61 -12.54 2.39 -3.65
CA ASN A 61 -13.09 1.19 -3.01
C ASN A 61 -14.51 0.89 -3.52
N TYR A 62 -15.36 1.93 -3.63
CA TYR A 62 -16.67 1.79 -4.25
C TYR A 62 -16.60 1.35 -5.72
N ALA A 63 -15.71 1.92 -6.52
CA ALA A 63 -15.50 1.53 -7.91
C ALA A 63 -15.07 0.05 -8.03
N THR A 64 -14.11 -0.39 -7.24
CA THR A 64 -13.67 -1.80 -7.15
C THR A 64 -14.83 -2.72 -6.80
N VAL A 65 -15.67 -2.38 -5.81
CA VAL A 65 -16.83 -3.20 -5.42
C VAL A 65 -17.89 -3.26 -6.52
N VAL A 66 -18.12 -2.16 -7.26
CA VAL A 66 -19.00 -2.16 -8.44
C VAL A 66 -18.45 -3.08 -9.53
N PHE A 67 -17.16 -2.97 -9.83
CA PHE A 67 -16.47 -3.77 -10.86
C PHE A 67 -16.51 -5.28 -10.55
N SER A 68 -16.05 -5.68 -9.35
CA SER A 68 -16.04 -7.08 -8.92
C SER A 68 -17.43 -7.73 -8.88
N ARG A 69 -18.46 -6.96 -8.46
CA ARG A 69 -19.85 -7.45 -8.50
C ARG A 69 -20.32 -7.73 -9.93
N ARG A 70 -20.00 -6.87 -10.89
CA ARG A 70 -20.39 -7.07 -12.29
C ARG A 70 -19.73 -8.29 -12.91
N ILE A 71 -18.44 -8.52 -12.65
CA ILE A 71 -17.75 -9.73 -13.08
C ILE A 71 -18.49 -10.97 -12.55
N ASN A 72 -18.77 -11.01 -11.24
CA ASN A 72 -19.46 -12.14 -10.61
C ASN A 72 -20.89 -12.35 -11.16
N ASP A 73 -21.64 -11.28 -11.39
CA ASP A 73 -23.00 -11.37 -11.96
C ASP A 73 -22.98 -11.76 -13.45
N GLN A 74 -22.02 -11.26 -14.24
CA GLN A 74 -21.82 -11.65 -15.65
C GLN A 74 -21.50 -13.15 -15.76
N ILE A 75 -20.57 -13.64 -14.93
CA ILE A 75 -20.23 -15.08 -14.81
C ILE A 75 -21.47 -15.89 -14.40
N ALA A 76 -22.30 -15.36 -13.50
CA ALA A 76 -23.53 -16.01 -13.05
C ALA A 76 -24.74 -15.82 -13.98
N HIS A 77 -24.57 -15.17 -15.13
CA HIS A 77 -25.64 -14.77 -16.07
C HIS A 77 -26.82 -14.01 -15.42
N LYS A 78 -26.52 -13.16 -14.44
CA LYS A 78 -27.50 -12.34 -13.69
C LYS A 78 -27.38 -10.87 -14.06
N LYS A 79 -28.48 -10.11 -13.85
CA LYS A 79 -28.44 -8.64 -13.91
C LYS A 79 -27.86 -8.11 -12.61
N SER A 80 -26.78 -7.32 -12.69
CA SER A 80 -26.21 -6.67 -11.51
C SER A 80 -27.16 -5.67 -10.85
N PRO A 81 -27.52 -5.85 -9.57
CA PRO A 81 -28.25 -4.83 -8.83
C PRO A 81 -27.31 -3.65 -8.54
N LYS A 82 -27.73 -2.44 -8.96
CA LYS A 82 -27.00 -1.21 -8.66
C LYS A 82 -26.81 -1.02 -7.15
N ILE A 83 -25.60 -0.61 -6.74
CA ILE A 83 -25.29 -0.24 -5.36
C ILE A 83 -25.88 1.15 -5.05
N PHE A 84 -25.69 2.10 -5.97
CA PHE A 84 -26.30 3.43 -5.95
C PHE A 84 -26.97 3.77 -7.28
N LYS A 85 -27.88 4.75 -7.27
CA LYS A 85 -28.53 5.24 -8.51
C LYS A 85 -27.51 5.76 -9.53
N CYS A 86 -26.40 6.32 -9.06
CA CYS A 86 -25.31 6.87 -9.88
C CYS A 86 -24.21 5.86 -10.27
N ASP A 87 -24.42 4.55 -10.09
CA ASP A 87 -23.46 3.54 -10.56
C ASP A 87 -23.07 3.77 -12.04
N PRO A 88 -21.76 3.81 -12.37
CA PRO A 88 -21.24 4.07 -13.72
C PRO A 88 -21.62 2.96 -14.71
N SER A 89 -21.54 3.19 -16.03
CA SER A 89 -21.54 2.09 -17.01
C SER A 89 -20.26 1.23 -16.95
N ASP A 90 -20.17 0.18 -17.78
CA ASP A 90 -18.97 -0.68 -17.87
C ASP A 90 -17.81 0.03 -18.61
N ASP A 91 -18.11 1.02 -19.46
CA ASP A 91 -17.09 1.89 -20.05
C ASP A 91 -16.64 2.96 -19.03
N GLU A 92 -17.61 3.54 -18.30
CA GLU A 92 -17.36 4.58 -17.30
C GLU A 92 -16.49 4.07 -16.14
N ILE A 93 -16.69 2.82 -15.67
CA ILE A 93 -15.96 2.29 -14.50
C ILE A 93 -14.45 2.18 -14.74
N ASN A 94 -14.03 1.85 -15.97
CA ASN A 94 -12.61 1.77 -16.33
C ASN A 94 -11.95 3.17 -16.31
N VAL A 95 -12.60 4.15 -16.94
CA VAL A 95 -12.15 5.55 -16.93
C VAL A 95 -12.10 6.10 -15.50
N TRP A 96 -13.14 5.83 -14.70
CA TRP A 96 -13.18 6.26 -13.29
C TRP A 96 -12.03 5.67 -12.48
N THR A 97 -11.75 4.36 -12.64
CA THR A 97 -10.67 3.68 -11.92
C THR A 97 -9.31 4.26 -12.25
N MET A 98 -9.03 4.55 -13.54
CA MET A 98 -7.80 5.22 -13.95
C MET A 98 -7.67 6.63 -13.36
N GLN A 99 -8.74 7.42 -13.39
CA GLN A 99 -8.74 8.80 -12.89
C GLN A 99 -8.62 8.85 -11.36
N LEU A 100 -9.29 7.95 -10.65
CA LEU A 100 -9.16 7.79 -9.20
C LEU A 100 -7.75 7.36 -8.82
N LYS A 101 -7.12 6.43 -9.56
CA LYS A 101 -5.72 6.09 -9.34
C LYS A 101 -4.80 7.30 -9.53
N SER A 102 -4.96 8.08 -10.60
CA SER A 102 -4.14 9.29 -10.81
C SER A 102 -4.27 10.29 -9.66
N LEU A 103 -5.48 10.46 -9.12
CA LEU A 103 -5.73 11.33 -7.97
C LEU A 103 -5.12 10.78 -6.66
N ILE A 104 -5.18 9.46 -6.45
CA ILE A 104 -4.55 8.76 -5.33
C ILE A 104 -3.03 8.93 -5.38
N ASP A 105 -2.42 8.69 -6.54
CA ASP A 105 -0.97 8.79 -6.72
C ASP A 105 -0.48 10.23 -6.45
N GLU A 106 -1.19 11.27 -6.92
CA GLU A 106 -0.86 12.66 -6.58
C GLU A 106 -1.01 12.95 -5.08
N GLN A 107 -2.08 12.47 -4.44
CA GLN A 107 -2.40 12.81 -3.05
C GLN A 107 -1.62 11.99 -2.02
N THR A 108 -1.14 10.80 -2.38
CA THR A 108 -0.29 9.95 -1.53
C THR A 108 0.98 10.69 -1.11
N LEU A 109 1.63 11.38 -2.05
CA LEU A 109 2.81 12.23 -1.77
C LEU A 109 2.52 13.34 -0.76
N TYR A 110 1.32 13.93 -0.79
CA TYR A 110 0.90 14.92 0.22
C TYR A 110 0.75 14.26 1.58
N VAL A 111 0.10 13.08 1.65
CA VAL A 111 -0.13 12.37 2.91
C VAL A 111 1.20 11.94 3.51
N GLU A 112 2.09 11.29 2.75
CA GLU A 112 3.45 10.91 3.17
C GLU A 112 4.20 12.06 3.87
N GLN A 113 4.23 13.25 3.27
CA GLN A 113 4.94 14.39 3.85
C GLN A 113 4.37 14.89 5.19
N ASN A 114 3.11 14.57 5.50
CA ASN A 114 2.39 15.11 6.66
C ASN A 114 1.96 14.03 7.68
N ILE A 115 2.01 12.74 7.33
CA ILE A 115 1.45 11.64 8.13
C ILE A 115 2.12 11.45 9.48
N LEU A 116 3.41 11.80 9.59
CA LEU A 116 4.19 11.68 10.82
C LEU A 116 4.07 12.89 11.75
N THR A 117 3.62 14.05 11.24
CA THR A 117 3.70 15.35 11.92
C THR A 117 2.33 15.96 12.22
N ASP A 118 1.33 15.74 11.36
CA ASP A 118 -0.02 16.25 11.54
C ASP A 118 -0.83 15.35 12.49
N LYS A 119 -1.20 15.90 13.66
CA LYS A 119 -1.89 15.20 14.74
C LYS A 119 -3.21 14.56 14.30
N LYS A 120 -3.88 15.06 13.25
CA LYS A 120 -5.15 14.51 12.76
C LYS A 120 -5.05 13.04 12.32
N TYR A 121 -3.84 12.57 11.96
CA TYR A 121 -3.65 11.19 11.50
C TYR A 121 -3.75 10.18 12.65
N ALA A 122 -3.48 10.56 13.90
CA ALA A 122 -3.67 9.67 15.04
C ALA A 122 -5.13 9.21 15.19
N ASP A 123 -6.09 10.13 15.04
CA ASP A 123 -7.52 9.83 15.06
C ASP A 123 -7.94 9.00 13.84
N LYS A 124 -7.41 9.34 12.65
CA LYS A 124 -7.66 8.61 11.40
C LYS A 124 -7.16 7.16 11.46
N PHE A 125 -6.04 6.89 12.12
CA PHE A 125 -5.54 5.53 12.34
C PHE A 125 -6.44 4.73 13.28
N ALA A 126 -6.91 5.35 14.37
CA ALA A 126 -7.84 4.70 15.28
C ALA A 126 -9.18 4.34 14.59
N GLN A 127 -9.64 5.20 13.69
CA GLN A 127 -10.92 5.05 12.97
C GLN A 127 -10.80 4.32 11.62
N CYS A 128 -9.60 3.93 11.18
CA CYS A 128 -9.32 3.50 9.80
C CYS A 128 -10.18 2.34 9.31
N GLU A 129 -10.64 1.47 10.22
CA GLU A 129 -11.44 0.28 9.90
C GLU A 129 -12.86 0.68 9.47
N THR A 130 -13.43 1.71 10.10
CA THR A 130 -14.77 2.24 9.77
C THR A 130 -14.80 2.88 8.38
N THR A 131 -13.67 3.43 7.92
CA THR A 131 -13.50 4.07 6.62
C THR A 131 -12.81 3.16 5.58
N CYS A 132 -12.48 1.91 5.93
CA CYS A 132 -11.62 1.02 5.13
C CYS A 132 -10.29 1.65 4.64
N MET A 133 -9.69 2.53 5.43
CA MET A 133 -8.42 3.22 5.12
C MET A 133 -7.19 2.56 5.76
N CYS A 134 -7.35 1.48 6.55
CA CYS A 134 -6.22 0.89 7.29
C CYS A 134 -5.10 0.40 6.37
N GLY A 135 -5.43 -0.21 5.23
CA GLY A 135 -4.44 -0.67 4.25
C GLY A 135 -3.64 0.50 3.67
N GLU A 136 -4.33 1.57 3.30
CA GLU A 136 -3.73 2.77 2.69
C GLU A 136 -2.77 3.48 3.65
N TYR A 137 -3.18 3.70 4.91
CA TYR A 137 -2.30 4.29 5.92
C TYR A 137 -1.16 3.35 6.32
N ALA A 138 -1.38 2.03 6.36
CA ALA A 138 -0.33 1.06 6.62
C ALA A 138 0.72 1.05 5.50
N ALA A 139 0.29 1.03 4.23
CA ALA A 139 1.16 1.09 3.07
C ALA A 139 2.00 2.38 3.06
N ILE A 140 1.38 3.53 3.34
CA ILE A 140 2.11 4.80 3.47
C ILE A 140 3.13 4.75 4.62
N LEU A 141 2.78 4.21 5.79
CA LEU A 141 3.73 4.08 6.91
C LEU A 141 4.86 3.06 6.63
N GLN A 142 4.64 2.06 5.77
CA GLN A 142 5.66 1.10 5.33
C GLN A 142 6.72 1.72 4.41
N ASN A 143 6.43 2.86 3.76
CA ASN A 143 7.41 3.58 2.94
C ASN A 143 8.49 4.30 3.77
N PHE A 144 8.30 4.44 5.08
CA PHE A 144 9.28 5.03 5.99
C PHE A 144 10.26 3.99 6.54
N ASN A 145 11.49 4.43 6.81
CA ASN A 145 12.42 3.60 7.56
C ASN A 145 11.89 3.43 9.00
N PRO A 146 11.89 2.21 9.58
CA PRO A 146 11.39 1.98 10.95
C PRO A 146 12.02 2.87 12.03
N SER A 147 13.25 3.37 11.82
CA SER A 147 13.92 4.33 12.71
C SER A 147 13.31 5.74 12.72
N GLN A 148 12.54 6.10 11.69
CA GLN A 148 11.81 7.38 11.60
C GLN A 148 10.45 7.32 12.31
N LEU A 149 9.94 6.12 12.60
CA LEU A 149 8.66 5.90 13.26
C LEU A 149 8.83 5.81 14.77
N ASN A 150 8.03 6.57 15.51
CA ASN A 150 7.98 6.44 16.97
C ASN A 150 7.25 5.15 17.40
N LYS A 151 7.37 4.76 18.68
CA LYS A 151 6.75 3.53 19.21
C LYS A 151 5.24 3.44 18.97
N THR A 152 4.54 4.57 19.06
CA THR A 152 3.09 4.65 18.82
C THR A 152 2.78 4.42 17.34
N GLN A 153 3.54 5.03 16.43
CA GLN A 153 3.40 4.84 14.98
C GLN A 153 3.71 3.41 14.54
N LEU A 154 4.73 2.77 15.11
CA LEU A 154 5.05 1.35 14.86
C LEU A 154 3.91 0.42 15.32
N PHE A 155 3.34 0.69 16.51
CA PHE A 155 2.17 -0.05 17.00
C PHE A 155 0.94 0.18 16.10
N GLN A 156 0.67 1.43 15.72
CA GLN A 156 -0.44 1.79 14.83
C GLN A 156 -0.30 1.14 13.46
N LEU A 157 0.89 1.16 12.84
CA LEU A 157 1.19 0.45 11.60
C LEU A 157 0.86 -1.05 11.73
N THR A 158 1.32 -1.70 12.81
CA THR A 158 1.07 -3.13 13.04
C THR A 158 -0.42 -3.44 13.22
N ASP A 159 -1.17 -2.59 13.93
CA ASP A 159 -2.62 -2.77 14.13
C ASP A 159 -3.42 -2.49 12.84
N MET A 160 -3.03 -1.47 12.06
CA MET A 160 -3.67 -1.14 10.78
C MET A 160 -3.44 -2.22 9.73
N ASP A 161 -2.21 -2.76 9.61
CA ASP A 161 -1.89 -3.89 8.73
C ASP A 161 -2.68 -5.14 9.12
N ARG A 162 -2.76 -5.46 10.42
CA ARG A 162 -3.58 -6.56 10.95
C ARG A 162 -5.07 -6.38 10.62
N LYS A 163 -5.63 -5.18 10.82
CA LYS A 163 -7.02 -4.83 10.49
C LYS A 163 -7.30 -4.95 8.99
N HIS A 164 -6.38 -4.48 8.15
CA HIS A 164 -6.49 -4.58 6.70
C HIS A 164 -6.49 -6.05 6.24
N LYS A 165 -5.58 -6.89 6.77
CA LYS A 165 -5.52 -8.32 6.46
C LYS A 165 -6.72 -9.12 6.96
N ALA A 166 -7.44 -8.61 7.95
CA ALA A 166 -8.68 -9.20 8.46
C ALA A 166 -9.94 -8.69 7.73
N MET A 167 -9.81 -7.76 6.77
CA MET A 167 -10.94 -7.14 6.09
C MET A 167 -11.66 -8.13 5.17
N THR A 168 -12.98 -8.27 5.33
CA THR A 168 -13.80 -9.16 4.48
C THR A 168 -14.44 -8.42 3.29
N ASP A 169 -14.95 -9.19 2.33
CA ASP A 169 -15.74 -8.65 1.20
C ASP A 169 -17.01 -7.93 1.68
N GLU A 170 -17.65 -8.41 2.75
CA GLU A 170 -18.80 -7.74 3.36
C GLU A 170 -18.42 -6.41 4.00
N GLN A 171 -17.27 -6.31 4.66
CA GLN A 171 -16.76 -5.05 5.21
C GLN A 171 -16.40 -4.07 4.09
N THR A 172 -15.74 -4.54 3.03
CA THR A 172 -15.41 -3.75 1.84
C THR A 172 -16.69 -3.20 1.19
N LEU A 173 -17.71 -4.04 1.02
CA LEU A 173 -19.04 -3.65 0.55
C LEU A 173 -19.76 -2.68 1.51
N ALA A 174 -19.57 -2.84 2.83
CA ALA A 174 -20.13 -1.93 3.83
C ALA A 174 -19.49 -0.55 3.73
N CYS A 175 -18.17 -0.45 3.63
CA CYS A 175 -17.44 0.81 3.41
C CYS A 175 -17.87 1.50 2.11
N ALA A 176 -17.98 0.76 1.00
CA ALA A 176 -18.50 1.30 -0.27
C ALA A 176 -19.93 1.87 -0.12
N LYS A 177 -20.79 1.26 0.71
CA LYS A 177 -22.14 1.77 1.05
C LYS A 177 -22.13 2.93 2.05
N GLN A 178 -21.11 3.05 2.89
CA GLN A 178 -20.96 4.14 3.86
C GLN A 178 -20.61 5.47 3.19
N PHE A 179 -20.18 5.47 1.93
CA PHE A 179 -19.89 6.67 1.13
C PHE A 179 -21.16 7.43 0.68
N LYS A 180 -22.00 7.75 1.65
CA LYS A 180 -23.24 8.52 1.51
C LYS A 180 -22.92 9.92 1.03
N GLY A 181 -23.58 10.36 -0.04
CA GLY A 181 -23.36 11.67 -0.65
C GLY A 181 -22.43 11.68 -1.86
N PHE A 182 -21.83 10.55 -2.25
CA PHE A 182 -21.06 10.46 -3.50
C PHE A 182 -21.89 10.87 -4.72
N CYS A 183 -23.10 10.33 -4.88
CA CYS A 183 -23.99 10.70 -5.98
C CYS A 183 -24.34 12.20 -5.95
N GLY A 184 -23.65 12.98 -6.79
CA GLY A 184 -23.81 14.44 -6.89
C GLY A 184 -22.69 15.26 -6.22
N SER A 185 -21.72 14.62 -5.56
CA SER A 185 -20.52 15.26 -5.02
C SER A 185 -19.68 15.93 -6.11
N LYS A 186 -18.69 16.74 -5.70
CA LYS A 186 -17.72 17.32 -6.64
C LYS A 186 -16.94 16.22 -7.38
N LEU A 187 -16.44 15.22 -6.64
CA LEU A 187 -15.71 14.09 -7.21
C LEU A 187 -16.57 13.29 -8.21
N HIS A 188 -17.82 12.98 -7.89
CA HIS A 188 -18.72 12.32 -8.84
C HIS A 188 -18.95 13.15 -10.12
N LYS A 189 -19.16 14.47 -10.00
CA LYS A 189 -19.33 15.36 -11.16
C LYS A 189 -18.06 15.45 -12.02
N TYR A 190 -16.89 15.46 -11.39
CA TYR A 190 -15.58 15.39 -12.06
C TYR A 190 -15.44 14.08 -12.84
N LEU A 191 -15.67 12.94 -12.20
CA LEU A 191 -15.59 11.62 -12.84
C LEU A 191 -16.60 11.45 -14.00
N LYS A 192 -17.85 11.94 -13.85
CA LYS A 192 -18.82 11.96 -14.97
C LYS A 192 -18.40 12.85 -16.13
N LYS A 193 -17.75 14.00 -15.85
CA LYS A 193 -17.31 14.92 -16.90
C LYS A 193 -16.20 14.33 -17.77
N ILE A 194 -15.24 13.61 -17.18
CA ILE A 194 -14.09 13.08 -17.92
C ILE A 194 -14.50 12.01 -18.94
N VAL A 195 -15.54 11.23 -18.66
CA VAL A 195 -16.07 10.24 -19.61
C VAL A 195 -16.76 10.89 -20.82
N GLN A 196 -17.06 12.19 -20.75
CA GLN A 196 -17.69 12.97 -21.82
C GLN A 196 -16.67 13.76 -22.66
N GLN A 197 -15.37 13.54 -22.47
CA GLN A 197 -14.26 14.21 -23.16
C GLN A 197 -13.52 13.25 -24.10
#